data_AF-A0AAV1I2R9-F1
#
_entry.id   AF-A0AAV1I2R9-F1
#
_cell.length_a   1.000
_cell.length_b   1.000
_cell.length_c   1.000
_cell.angle_alpha   90.00
_cell.angle_beta   90.00
_cell.angle_gamma   90.00
#
_symmetry.space_group_name_H-M   'P 1'
#
loop_
_entity.id
_entity.type
_entity.pdbx_description
1 polymer ?
#
loop_
_entity_poly.entity_id
_entity_poly.type
_entity_poly.pdbx_seq_one_letter_code
_entity_poly.pdbx_strand_id
1 'polypeptide(L)'
;MPGYTGYVRGLQETFGNTIVAAQHKAAVPSPGEFLHTRCYAAALPAPRRDPCNFPDSYMPSAASPNLWPSMQSTGRQPSAKPPSSQLVLGDARLHPFTSSYAADFHAPFPEHSKLRSPLRSKEARHPHELQGLYKSAMQRVGEKRYAETLAHMRERILGKLGNRSDNAFKLRKLFAMYDTQHTGVIDIEDFRVVAESYGMQLNDDSILAIFSKYDAEGAGKIQYKGLMKELLELEQLALYALHES
;
A
#
# COMPACT_ATOMS: atom_id res chain seq x y z
N MET A 1 3.02 -39.21 -7.92
CA MET A 1 1.80 -40.00 -7.63
C MET A 1 1.32 -39.66 -6.22
N PRO A 2 0.01 -39.63 -5.93
CA PRO A 2 -0.53 -39.28 -4.61
C PRO A 2 -0.21 -40.28 -3.47
N GLY A 3 0.47 -41.40 -3.75
CA GLY A 3 1.03 -42.33 -2.75
C GLY A 3 2.55 -42.46 -2.84
N TYR A 4 3.24 -41.44 -3.35
CA TYR A 4 4.69 -41.46 -3.48
C TYR A 4 5.35 -41.37 -2.09
N THR A 5 6.16 -42.37 -1.75
CA THR A 5 6.86 -42.47 -0.45
C THR A 5 8.21 -41.79 -0.46
N GLY A 6 8.72 -41.40 -1.63
CA GLY A 6 9.99 -40.68 -1.73
C GLY A 6 9.88 -39.25 -1.24
N TYR A 7 11.03 -38.68 -0.86
CA TYR A 7 11.11 -37.30 -0.40
C TYR A 7 10.82 -36.31 -1.53
N VAL A 8 10.08 -35.25 -1.20
CA VAL A 8 9.82 -34.10 -2.08
C VAL A 8 10.28 -32.84 -1.36
N ARG A 9 11.21 -32.10 -1.96
CA ARG A 9 11.78 -30.87 -1.38
C ARG A 9 10.69 -29.82 -1.18
N GLY A 10 10.63 -29.23 0.01
CA GLY A 10 9.71 -28.13 0.33
C GLY A 10 8.25 -28.54 0.56
N LEU A 11 7.91 -29.84 0.46
CA LEU A 11 6.53 -30.30 0.67
C LEU A 11 6.03 -30.04 2.09
N GLN A 12 6.92 -30.10 3.08
CA GLN A 12 6.64 -29.82 4.50
C GLN A 12 6.15 -28.39 4.78
N GLU A 13 6.38 -27.45 3.85
CA GLU A 13 6.01 -26.04 3.97
C GLU A 13 4.69 -25.71 3.25
N THR A 14 4.08 -26.70 2.60
CA THR A 14 2.81 -26.54 1.87
C THR A 14 1.63 -27.05 2.71
N PHE A 15 0.50 -26.34 2.66
CA PHE A 15 -0.71 -26.70 3.42
C PHE A 15 -1.99 -26.38 2.62
N GLY A 16 -3.11 -27.01 2.96
CA GLY A 16 -4.44 -26.69 2.38
C GLY A 16 -4.65 -27.07 0.91
N ASN A 17 -3.73 -27.83 0.30
CA ASN A 17 -3.80 -28.21 -1.12
C ASN A 17 -3.78 -29.74 -1.29
N THR A 18 -4.24 -30.22 -2.45
CA THR A 18 -4.06 -31.63 -2.84
C THR A 18 -2.57 -31.94 -3.02
N ILE A 19 -2.17 -33.21 -2.89
CA ILE A 19 -0.75 -33.63 -2.96
C ILE A 19 -0.08 -33.16 -4.26
N VAL A 20 -0.79 -33.23 -5.38
CA VAL A 20 -0.26 -32.80 -6.69
C VAL A 20 -0.12 -31.27 -6.75
N ALA A 21 -1.11 -30.52 -6.25
CA ALA A 21 -1.03 -29.07 -6.19
C ALA A 21 0.06 -28.57 -5.22
N ALA A 22 0.23 -29.25 -4.08
CA ALA A 22 1.31 -29.01 -3.13
C ALA A 22 2.68 -29.24 -3.78
N GLN A 23 2.84 -30.31 -4.56
CA GLN A 23 4.06 -30.57 -5.33
C GLN A 23 4.31 -29.49 -6.38
N HIS A 24 3.26 -29.00 -7.07
CA HIS A 24 3.39 -27.90 -8.03
C HIS A 24 3.82 -26.60 -7.33
N LYS A 25 3.22 -26.25 -6.19
CA LYS A 25 3.61 -25.08 -5.37
C LYS A 25 5.04 -25.18 -4.86
N ALA A 26 5.48 -26.37 -4.46
CA ALA A 26 6.86 -26.62 -4.06
C ALA A 26 7.88 -26.35 -5.19
N ALA A 27 7.51 -26.65 -6.43
CA ALA A 27 8.34 -26.43 -7.61
C ALA A 27 8.28 -24.98 -8.12
N VAL A 28 7.06 -24.42 -8.21
CA VAL A 28 6.76 -23.09 -8.74
C VAL A 28 5.87 -22.34 -7.73
N PRO A 29 6.47 -21.69 -6.72
CA PRO A 29 5.71 -21.03 -5.67
C PRO A 29 5.18 -19.68 -6.13
N SER A 30 3.96 -19.36 -5.70
CA SER A 30 3.31 -18.08 -6.03
C SER A 30 3.84 -16.94 -5.15
N PRO A 31 3.78 -15.66 -5.59
CA PRO A 31 4.40 -14.52 -4.86
C PRO A 31 3.99 -14.34 -3.40
N GLY A 32 2.81 -14.84 -3.00
CA GLY A 32 2.30 -14.75 -1.62
C GLY A 32 2.68 -15.93 -0.70
N GLU A 33 3.40 -16.93 -1.21
CA GLU A 33 3.75 -18.13 -0.46
C GLU A 33 5.13 -18.01 0.22
N PHE A 34 5.30 -18.71 1.35
CA PHE A 34 6.57 -18.77 2.07
C PHE A 34 7.73 -19.29 1.21
N LEU A 35 7.46 -20.27 0.34
CA LEU A 35 8.45 -20.81 -0.58
C LEU A 35 8.98 -19.77 -1.55
N HIS A 36 8.13 -18.82 -1.96
CA HIS A 36 8.54 -17.74 -2.84
C HIS A 36 9.44 -16.76 -2.12
N THR A 37 9.08 -16.34 -0.89
CA THR A 37 9.91 -15.43 -0.09
C THR A 37 11.27 -16.04 0.26
N ARG A 38 11.34 -17.35 0.48
CA ARG A 38 12.60 -18.05 0.72
C ARG A 38 13.57 -18.00 -0.47
N CYS A 39 13.06 -18.12 -1.69
CA CYS A 39 13.88 -18.32 -2.90
C CYS A 39 14.08 -17.04 -3.73
N TYR A 40 13.04 -16.21 -3.87
CA TYR A 40 13.02 -15.08 -4.81
C TYR A 40 13.07 -13.71 -4.14
N ALA A 41 12.73 -13.60 -2.84
CA ALA A 41 12.80 -12.31 -2.16
C ALA A 41 14.24 -11.94 -1.80
N ALA A 42 14.62 -10.69 -2.12
CA ALA A 42 15.90 -10.13 -1.76
C ALA A 42 16.08 -10.02 -0.24
N ALA A 43 17.29 -10.26 0.25
CA ALA A 43 17.63 -10.07 1.66
C ALA A 43 17.50 -8.60 2.05
N LEU A 44 16.82 -8.34 3.18
CA LEU A 44 16.73 -6.99 3.73
C LEU A 44 17.93 -6.71 4.64
N PRO A 45 18.68 -5.62 4.41
CA PRO A 45 19.87 -5.32 5.19
C PRO A 45 19.53 -4.88 6.61
N ALA A 46 20.36 -5.28 7.57
CA ALA A 46 20.25 -4.88 8.97
C ALA A 46 21.56 -4.19 9.44
N PRO A 47 21.87 -2.98 8.94
CA PRO A 47 23.21 -2.38 9.07
C PRO A 47 23.63 -2.13 10.52
N ARG A 48 22.69 -1.77 11.41
CA ARG A 48 22.99 -1.54 12.84
C ARG A 48 23.43 -2.80 13.60
N ARG A 49 23.06 -3.98 13.10
CA ARG A 49 23.35 -5.28 13.72
C ARG A 49 24.59 -5.93 13.13
N ASP A 50 25.03 -5.46 11.98
CA ASP A 50 26.15 -6.06 11.26
C ASP A 50 27.47 -5.72 11.97
N PRO A 51 28.18 -6.72 12.55
CA PRO A 51 29.46 -6.49 13.21
C PRO A 51 30.52 -5.90 12.27
N CYS A 52 30.38 -6.12 10.96
CA CYS A 52 31.30 -5.62 9.94
C CYS A 52 31.32 -4.09 9.86
N ASN A 53 30.24 -3.44 10.30
CA ASN A 53 30.14 -1.98 10.33
C ASN A 53 30.85 -1.34 11.54
N PHE A 54 31.37 -2.14 12.47
CA PHE A 54 32.05 -1.66 13.67
C PHE A 54 33.55 -1.97 13.58
N PRO A 55 34.40 -0.99 13.20
CA PRO A 55 35.83 -1.21 12.98
C PRO A 55 36.58 -1.68 14.23
N ASP A 56 36.09 -1.29 15.41
CA ASP A 56 36.60 -1.72 16.72
C ASP A 56 36.58 -3.25 16.91
N SER A 57 35.79 -3.99 16.09
CA SER A 57 35.70 -5.45 16.15
C SER A 57 36.90 -6.16 15.51
N TYR A 58 37.60 -5.50 14.58
CA TYR A 58 38.68 -6.10 13.79
C TYR A 58 40.02 -5.39 13.98
N MET A 59 40.00 -4.14 14.45
CA MET A 59 41.20 -3.44 14.88
C MET A 59 41.56 -3.86 16.31
N PRO A 60 42.84 -4.16 16.61
CA PRO A 60 43.25 -4.38 17.99
C PRO A 60 42.95 -3.12 18.81
N SER A 61 42.52 -3.32 20.06
CA SER A 61 42.28 -2.21 20.98
C SER A 61 43.52 -1.31 21.03
N ALA A 62 43.31 0.01 20.96
CA ALA A 62 44.40 0.97 21.09
C ALA A 62 45.18 0.68 22.38
N ALA A 63 46.51 0.88 22.34
CA ALA A 63 47.36 0.74 23.51
C ALA A 63 46.75 1.49 24.70
N SER A 64 46.82 0.91 25.89
CA SER A 64 46.20 1.44 27.10
C SER A 64 46.49 2.94 27.25
N PRO A 65 45.46 3.80 27.21
CA PRO A 65 45.66 5.24 27.28
C PRO A 65 46.17 5.67 28.66
N ASN A 66 46.76 6.86 28.72
CA ASN A 66 47.18 7.46 29.98
C ASN A 66 45.95 7.71 30.88
N LEU A 67 46.00 7.23 32.13
CA LEU A 67 44.96 7.41 33.16
C LEU A 67 45.41 8.28 34.34
N TRP A 68 46.62 8.86 34.31
CA TRP A 68 47.16 9.71 35.37
C TRP A 68 46.40 11.06 35.43
N PRO A 69 45.78 11.44 36.56
CA PRO A 69 44.93 12.63 36.65
C PRO A 69 45.64 13.95 36.29
N SER A 70 46.92 14.06 36.62
CA SER A 70 47.74 15.27 36.35
C SER A 70 48.05 15.49 34.88
N MET A 71 47.87 14.47 34.03
CA MET A 71 48.20 14.50 32.60
C MET A 71 46.95 14.46 31.71
N GLN A 72 45.75 14.65 32.29
CA GLN A 72 44.48 14.67 31.55
C GLN A 72 44.15 16.06 31.02
N SER A 73 43.57 16.12 29.81
CA SER A 73 43.06 17.37 29.23
C SER A 73 41.66 17.74 29.72
N THR A 74 40.86 16.76 30.17
CA THR A 74 39.46 16.95 30.57
C THR A 74 39.15 16.21 31.86
N GLY A 75 38.41 16.84 32.78
CA GLY A 75 38.00 16.25 34.07
C GLY A 75 36.77 15.34 34.01
N ARG A 76 36.21 15.06 32.83
CA ARG A 76 35.00 14.24 32.67
C ARG A 76 35.21 13.17 31.61
N GLN A 77 34.89 11.93 31.97
CA GLN A 77 34.85 10.80 31.05
C GLN A 77 33.51 10.73 30.30
N PRO A 78 33.48 10.17 29.08
CA PRO A 78 32.22 9.96 28.37
C PRO A 78 31.30 9.04 29.16
N SER A 79 30.01 9.38 29.20
CA SER A 79 29.00 8.52 29.80
C SER A 79 28.80 7.28 28.93
N ALA A 80 28.78 6.09 29.53
CA ALA A 80 28.41 4.88 28.82
C ALA A 80 26.94 4.99 28.36
N LYS A 81 26.71 4.93 27.05
CA LYS A 81 25.35 4.89 26.49
C LYS A 81 24.76 3.51 26.78
N PRO A 82 23.52 3.40 27.28
CA PRO A 82 22.89 2.09 27.45
C PRO A 82 22.82 1.39 26.09
N PRO A 83 23.25 0.12 26.00
CA PRO A 83 23.20 -0.62 24.74
C PRO A 83 21.74 -0.84 24.33
N SER A 84 21.45 -0.68 23.03
CA SER A 84 20.13 -1.01 22.50
C SER A 84 19.94 -2.53 22.44
N SER A 85 18.82 -3.05 22.92
CA SER A 85 18.45 -4.46 22.78
C SER A 85 18.09 -4.78 21.32
N GLN A 86 18.93 -5.54 20.62
CA GLN A 86 18.74 -5.91 19.21
C GLN A 86 18.69 -7.42 19.00
N LEU A 87 17.77 -8.11 19.67
CA LEU A 87 17.56 -9.55 19.52
C LEU A 87 16.96 -9.89 18.14
N VAL A 88 17.48 -10.91 17.47
CA VAL A 88 16.96 -11.42 16.18
C VAL A 88 16.09 -12.64 16.46
N LEU A 89 14.81 -12.57 16.10
CA LEU A 89 13.86 -13.67 16.25
C LEU A 89 13.46 -14.33 14.93
N GLY A 90 13.84 -13.72 13.81
CA GLY A 90 13.49 -14.19 12.48
C GLY A 90 14.06 -13.29 11.39
N ASP A 91 13.85 -13.71 10.16
CA ASP A 91 14.25 -12.96 8.97
C ASP A 91 13.23 -11.86 8.67
N ALA A 92 13.72 -10.65 8.38
CA ALA A 92 12.88 -9.50 8.05
C ALA A 92 12.15 -9.65 6.70
N ARG A 93 12.58 -10.57 5.84
CA ARG A 93 11.93 -10.87 4.55
C ARG A 93 10.50 -11.41 4.68
N LEU A 94 10.15 -11.95 5.84
CA LEU A 94 8.84 -12.57 6.05
C LEU A 94 7.79 -11.49 6.28
N HIS A 95 6.84 -11.35 5.34
CA HIS A 95 5.67 -10.50 5.49
C HIS A 95 4.49 -11.32 6.05
N PRO A 96 4.12 -11.15 7.33
CA PRO A 96 3.09 -11.99 7.96
C PRO A 96 1.65 -11.52 7.66
N PHE A 97 1.45 -10.42 6.93
CA PHE A 97 0.15 -9.74 6.80
C PHE A 97 -0.80 -10.37 5.77
N THR A 98 -0.60 -11.63 5.41
CA THR A 98 -1.48 -12.38 4.50
C THR A 98 -2.50 -13.15 5.33
N SER A 99 -3.79 -12.77 5.25
CA SER A 99 -4.85 -13.51 5.95
C SER A 99 -5.18 -14.82 5.22
N SER A 100 -5.63 -15.83 5.96
CA SER A 100 -6.14 -17.08 5.37
C SER A 100 -7.30 -16.80 4.41
N TYR A 101 -8.19 -15.88 4.78
CA TYR A 101 -9.28 -15.46 3.91
C TYR A 101 -8.80 -14.92 2.55
N ALA A 102 -7.74 -14.11 2.53
CA ALA A 102 -7.21 -13.60 1.26
C ALA A 102 -6.54 -14.69 0.40
N ALA A 103 -6.00 -15.74 1.04
CA ALA A 103 -5.41 -16.88 0.35
C ALA A 103 -6.49 -17.82 -0.24
N ASP A 104 -7.58 -18.05 0.49
CA ASP A 104 -8.63 -18.99 0.09
C ASP A 104 -9.71 -18.34 -0.80
N PHE A 105 -10.03 -17.07 -0.55
CA PHE A 105 -11.11 -16.32 -1.21
C PHE A 105 -10.56 -15.17 -2.05
N HIS A 106 -9.76 -15.49 -3.05
CA HIS A 106 -9.40 -14.55 -4.11
C HIS A 106 -10.39 -14.65 -5.29
N ALA A 107 -10.41 -13.63 -6.15
CA ALA A 107 -11.15 -13.72 -7.41
C ALA A 107 -10.64 -14.94 -8.20
N PRO A 108 -11.49 -15.94 -8.49
CA PRO A 108 -11.04 -17.21 -9.10
C PRO A 108 -10.65 -17.04 -10.58
N PHE A 109 -11.16 -15.98 -11.21
CA PHE A 109 -10.89 -15.64 -12.61
C PHE A 109 -10.20 -14.28 -12.70
N PRO A 110 -9.22 -14.11 -13.62
CA PRO A 110 -8.49 -12.84 -13.78
C PRO A 110 -9.42 -11.63 -13.99
N GLU A 111 -10.51 -11.81 -14.73
CA GLU A 111 -11.46 -10.72 -15.03
C GLU A 111 -12.34 -10.31 -13.84
N HIS A 112 -12.48 -11.18 -12.83
CA HIS A 112 -13.30 -10.93 -11.64
C HIS A 112 -12.55 -10.16 -10.55
N SER A 113 -11.26 -9.89 -10.75
CA SER A 113 -10.45 -9.07 -9.83
C SER A 113 -10.97 -7.63 -9.73
N LYS A 114 -11.59 -7.12 -10.81
CA LYS A 114 -12.18 -5.78 -10.86
C LYS A 114 -13.65 -5.83 -10.47
N LEU A 115 -13.97 -5.21 -9.34
CA LEU A 115 -15.35 -4.90 -8.97
C LEU A 115 -15.86 -3.80 -9.89
N ARG A 116 -16.99 -4.04 -10.55
CA ARG A 116 -17.63 -3.07 -11.46
C ARG A 116 -18.94 -2.60 -10.87
N SER A 117 -19.21 -1.30 -10.95
CA SER A 117 -20.52 -0.75 -10.53
C SER A 117 -21.63 -1.22 -11.48
N PRO A 118 -22.82 -1.58 -10.95
CA PRO A 118 -24.01 -1.84 -11.75
C PRO A 118 -24.46 -0.63 -12.60
N LEU A 119 -24.15 0.58 -12.16
CA LEU A 119 -24.54 1.85 -12.80
C LEU A 119 -23.54 2.32 -13.88
N ARG A 120 -22.56 1.48 -14.26
CA ARG A 120 -21.56 1.86 -15.26
C ARG A 120 -22.15 2.09 -16.64
N SER A 121 -21.55 3.03 -17.39
CA SER A 121 -21.69 3.03 -18.84
C SER A 121 -20.99 1.80 -19.44
N LYS A 122 -21.65 1.13 -20.37
CA LYS A 122 -21.11 -0.06 -21.04
C LYS A 122 -20.18 0.29 -22.21
N GLU A 123 -20.13 1.56 -22.60
CA GLU A 123 -19.34 2.03 -23.73
C GLU A 123 -17.85 2.02 -23.39
N ALA A 124 -17.05 1.41 -24.26
CA ALA A 124 -15.60 1.45 -24.15
C ALA A 124 -15.13 2.86 -24.55
N ARG A 125 -14.55 3.59 -23.61
CA ARG A 125 -14.06 4.96 -23.83
C ARG A 125 -12.61 4.91 -24.27
N HIS A 126 -12.31 5.45 -25.45
CA HIS A 126 -10.93 5.58 -25.92
C HIS A 126 -10.30 6.89 -25.44
N PRO A 127 -8.98 6.92 -25.16
CA PRO A 127 -8.31 8.10 -24.59
C PRO A 127 -8.52 9.40 -25.39
N HIS A 128 -8.55 9.30 -26.72
CA HIS A 128 -8.71 10.46 -27.61
C HIS A 128 -10.12 11.07 -27.53
N GLU A 129 -11.14 10.31 -27.15
CA GLU A 129 -12.52 10.78 -27.02
C GLU A 129 -12.78 11.39 -25.63
N LEU A 130 -12.00 10.98 -24.62
CA LEU A 130 -12.19 11.40 -23.23
C LEU A 130 -12.09 12.91 -23.06
N GLN A 131 -11.16 13.58 -23.74
CA GLN A 131 -11.03 15.04 -23.63
C GLN A 131 -12.28 15.79 -24.12
N GLY A 132 -12.91 15.30 -25.20
CA GLY A 132 -14.17 15.86 -25.70
C GLY A 132 -15.32 15.61 -24.73
N LEU A 133 -15.38 14.39 -24.17
CA LEU A 133 -16.38 14.00 -23.18
C LEU A 133 -16.25 14.82 -21.88
N TYR A 134 -15.04 15.05 -21.39
CA TYR A 134 -14.77 15.88 -20.21
C TYR A 134 -15.26 17.31 -20.40
N LYS A 135 -14.94 17.93 -21.55
CA LYS A 135 -15.41 19.29 -21.87
C LYS A 135 -16.94 19.35 -21.97
N SER A 136 -17.54 18.39 -22.66
CA SER A 136 -19.00 18.30 -22.80
C SER A 136 -19.69 18.10 -21.45
N ALA A 137 -19.18 17.19 -20.62
CA ALA A 137 -19.71 16.92 -19.29
C ALA A 137 -19.61 18.16 -18.38
N MET A 138 -18.45 18.84 -18.36
CA MET A 138 -18.27 20.06 -17.57
C MET A 138 -19.22 21.18 -18.02
N GLN A 139 -19.49 21.29 -19.33
CA GLN A 139 -20.46 22.24 -19.87
C GLN A 139 -21.91 21.89 -19.47
N ARG A 140 -22.28 20.60 -19.49
CA ARG A 140 -23.61 20.13 -19.08
C ARG A 140 -23.87 20.31 -17.59
N VAL A 141 -22.87 20.05 -16.75
CA VAL A 141 -22.96 20.20 -15.29
C VAL A 141 -22.93 21.67 -14.90
N GLY A 142 -21.98 22.43 -15.45
CA GLY A 142 -21.72 23.83 -15.12
C GLY A 142 -20.93 23.99 -13.80
N GLU A 143 -20.22 25.12 -13.66
CA GLU A 143 -19.32 25.35 -12.52
C GLU A 143 -20.02 25.39 -11.16
N LYS A 144 -21.24 25.93 -11.09
CA LYS A 144 -22.02 26.00 -9.85
C LYS A 144 -22.36 24.61 -9.30
N ARG A 145 -22.89 23.74 -10.16
CA ARG A 145 -23.24 22.37 -9.79
C ARG A 145 -22.00 21.54 -9.48
N TYR A 146 -20.88 21.78 -10.19
CA TYR A 146 -19.60 21.16 -9.86
C TYR A 146 -19.18 21.48 -8.41
N ALA A 147 -19.22 22.76 -8.02
CA ALA A 147 -18.90 23.17 -6.65
C ALA A 147 -19.85 22.54 -5.62
N GLU A 148 -21.15 22.48 -5.91
CA GLU A 148 -22.14 21.79 -5.07
C GLU A 148 -21.83 20.29 -4.92
N THR A 149 -21.47 19.61 -6.02
CA THR A 149 -21.11 18.18 -5.97
C THR A 149 -19.88 17.96 -5.09
N LEU A 150 -18.85 18.79 -5.21
CA LEU A 150 -17.63 18.68 -4.42
C LEU A 150 -17.89 18.98 -2.95
N ALA A 151 -18.72 19.98 -2.64
CA ALA A 151 -19.15 20.30 -1.28
C ALA A 151 -19.93 19.13 -0.64
N HIS A 152 -20.86 18.52 -1.36
CA HIS A 152 -21.59 17.34 -0.88
C HIS A 152 -20.66 16.13 -0.69
N MET A 153 -19.68 15.92 -1.58
CA MET A 153 -18.66 14.88 -1.37
C MET A 153 -17.86 15.12 -0.09
N ARG A 154 -17.42 16.36 0.14
CA ARG A 154 -16.73 16.75 1.38
C ARG A 154 -17.59 16.48 2.60
N GLU A 155 -18.84 16.92 2.63
CA GLU A 155 -19.75 16.70 3.75
C GLU A 155 -19.95 15.21 4.06
N ARG A 156 -20.12 14.37 3.02
CA ARG A 156 -20.27 12.92 3.18
C ARG A 156 -19.02 12.25 3.74
N ILE A 157 -17.84 12.61 3.21
CA ILE A 157 -16.57 12.08 3.69
C ILE A 157 -16.34 12.49 5.15
N LEU A 158 -16.56 13.76 5.48
CA LEU A 158 -16.46 14.30 6.84
C LEU A 158 -17.43 13.61 7.81
N GLY A 159 -18.70 13.49 7.44
CA GLY A 159 -19.70 12.81 8.26
C GLY A 159 -19.38 11.33 8.51
N LYS A 160 -18.71 10.66 7.56
CA LYS A 160 -18.20 9.29 7.74
C LYS A 160 -16.89 9.25 8.52
N LEU A 161 -16.08 10.30 8.50
CA LEU A 161 -14.80 10.41 9.19
C LEU A 161 -14.97 10.69 10.69
N GLY A 162 -15.84 11.64 11.05
CA GLY A 162 -15.93 12.22 12.40
C GLY A 162 -16.31 11.29 13.56
N ASN A 163 -16.82 10.08 13.30
CA ASN A 163 -17.37 9.21 14.35
C ASN A 163 -16.37 8.24 15.00
N ARG A 164 -15.18 8.01 14.44
CA ARG A 164 -14.12 7.12 14.98
C ARG A 164 -12.73 7.49 14.45
N SER A 165 -11.70 7.32 15.28
CA SER A 165 -10.27 7.49 14.92
C SER A 165 -9.83 6.71 13.68
N ASP A 166 -10.48 5.57 13.41
CA ASP A 166 -10.06 4.63 12.36
C ASP A 166 -10.64 4.95 10.98
N ASN A 167 -11.51 5.96 10.85
CA ASN A 167 -12.22 6.18 9.60
C ASN A 167 -11.32 6.79 8.51
N ALA A 168 -10.26 7.52 8.88
CA ALA A 168 -9.23 7.98 7.94
C ALA A 168 -8.54 6.78 7.26
N PHE A 169 -8.31 5.71 8.03
CA PHE A 169 -7.73 4.47 7.54
C PHE A 169 -8.67 3.74 6.58
N LYS A 170 -9.99 3.81 6.79
CA LYS A 170 -10.96 3.17 5.88
C LYS A 170 -10.94 3.80 4.48
N LEU A 171 -10.87 5.13 4.41
CA LEU A 171 -10.81 5.84 3.13
C LEU A 171 -9.53 5.48 2.38
N ARG A 172 -8.39 5.55 3.06
CA ARG A 172 -7.11 5.16 2.47
C ARG A 172 -7.10 3.69 2.04
N LYS A 173 -7.61 2.78 2.89
CA LYS A 173 -7.68 1.35 2.60
C LYS A 173 -8.54 1.05 1.38
N LEU A 174 -9.63 1.80 1.17
CA LEU A 174 -10.47 1.63 0.00
C LEU A 174 -9.72 2.03 -1.27
N PHE A 175 -9.09 3.21 -1.33
CA PHE A 175 -8.29 3.58 -2.51
C PHE A 175 -7.11 2.63 -2.74
N ALA A 176 -6.40 2.24 -1.66
CA ALA A 176 -5.29 1.29 -1.75
C ALA A 176 -5.73 -0.13 -2.13
N MET A 177 -6.98 -0.52 -1.88
CA MET A 177 -7.51 -1.82 -2.32
C MET A 177 -7.70 -1.88 -3.84
N TYR A 178 -8.10 -0.77 -4.47
CA TYR A 178 -8.23 -0.71 -5.93
C TYR A 178 -6.86 -0.47 -6.61
N ASP A 179 -5.96 0.27 -5.97
CA ASP A 179 -4.59 0.49 -6.45
C ASP A 179 -3.63 -0.64 -6.03
N THR A 180 -3.82 -1.80 -6.66
CA THR A 180 -2.98 -3.01 -6.45
C THR A 180 -1.50 -2.80 -6.75
N GLN A 181 -1.16 -1.81 -7.58
CA GLN A 181 0.22 -1.49 -7.97
C GLN A 181 0.83 -0.37 -7.13
N HIS A 182 0.09 0.20 -6.17
CA HIS A 182 0.53 1.32 -5.33
C HIS A 182 1.06 2.51 -6.14
N THR A 183 0.43 2.75 -7.29
CA THR A 183 0.80 3.82 -8.24
C THR A 183 0.28 5.19 -7.80
N GLY A 184 -0.70 5.23 -6.90
CA GLY A 184 -1.38 6.45 -6.47
C GLY A 184 -2.44 6.95 -7.45
N VAL A 185 -2.79 6.17 -8.48
CA VAL A 185 -3.79 6.54 -9.50
C VAL A 185 -4.99 5.61 -9.50
N ILE A 186 -6.16 6.15 -9.86
CA ILE A 186 -7.42 5.40 -9.96
C ILE A 186 -8.12 5.71 -11.28
N ASP A 187 -8.78 4.70 -11.84
CA ASP A 187 -9.59 4.78 -13.07
C ASP A 187 -10.99 5.35 -12.78
N ILE A 188 -11.71 5.79 -13.82
CA ILE A 188 -13.07 6.35 -13.74
C ILE A 188 -14.05 5.35 -13.12
N GLU A 189 -13.98 4.08 -13.54
CA GLU A 189 -14.88 3.03 -13.07
C GLU A 189 -14.61 2.65 -11.61
N ASP A 190 -13.33 2.57 -11.22
CA ASP A 190 -12.92 2.27 -9.85
C ASP A 190 -13.31 3.43 -8.91
N PHE A 191 -13.14 4.68 -9.36
CA PHE A 191 -13.58 5.86 -8.62
C PHE A 191 -15.08 5.84 -8.35
N ARG A 192 -15.90 5.42 -9.32
CA ARG A 192 -17.35 5.28 -9.12
C ARG A 192 -17.67 4.29 -8.01
N VAL A 193 -17.05 3.12 -8.01
CA VAL A 193 -17.28 2.09 -6.98
C VAL A 193 -16.90 2.62 -5.61
N VAL A 194 -15.78 3.35 -5.50
CA VAL A 194 -15.39 4.00 -4.25
C VAL A 194 -16.42 5.05 -3.83
N ALA A 195 -16.89 5.90 -4.74
CA ALA A 195 -17.90 6.91 -4.43
C ALA A 195 -19.22 6.29 -3.93
N GLU A 196 -19.70 5.23 -4.59
CA GLU A 196 -20.89 4.49 -4.18
C GLU A 196 -20.71 3.82 -2.81
N SER A 197 -19.52 3.29 -2.51
CA SER A 197 -19.23 2.67 -1.20
C SER A 197 -19.34 3.66 -0.03
N TYR A 198 -19.11 4.95 -0.30
CA TYR A 198 -19.28 6.04 0.65
C TYR A 198 -20.70 6.62 0.69
N GLY A 199 -21.62 6.06 -0.11
CA GLY A 199 -23.01 6.53 -0.23
C GLY A 199 -23.16 7.79 -1.08
N MET A 200 -22.18 8.07 -1.96
CA MET A 200 -22.27 9.17 -2.92
C MET A 200 -22.81 8.61 -4.24
N GLN A 201 -24.03 9.03 -4.59
CA GLN A 201 -24.62 8.69 -5.88
C GLN A 201 -24.27 9.80 -6.87
N LEU A 202 -23.23 9.56 -7.66
CA LEU A 202 -22.77 10.48 -8.69
C LEU A 202 -23.20 9.99 -10.07
N ASN A 203 -23.73 10.89 -10.87
CA ASN A 203 -24.02 10.62 -12.28
C ASN A 203 -22.74 10.61 -13.11
N ASP A 204 -22.78 9.96 -14.26
CA ASP A 204 -21.66 9.87 -15.21
C ASP A 204 -21.10 11.25 -15.57
N ASP A 205 -21.98 12.22 -15.82
CA ASP A 205 -21.60 13.60 -16.14
C ASP A 205 -20.87 14.30 -14.98
N SER A 206 -21.29 14.04 -13.73
CA SER A 206 -20.63 14.60 -12.55
C SER A 206 -19.25 13.99 -12.34
N ILE A 207 -19.10 12.69 -12.56
CA ILE A 207 -17.80 12.00 -12.47
C ILE A 207 -16.86 12.53 -13.54
N LEU A 208 -17.31 12.62 -14.80
CA LEU A 208 -16.50 13.16 -15.90
C LEU A 208 -16.13 14.63 -15.68
N ALA A 209 -17.02 15.43 -15.10
CA ALA A 209 -16.71 16.81 -14.73
C ALA A 209 -15.60 16.90 -13.66
N ILE A 210 -15.59 16.00 -12.67
CA ILE A 210 -14.48 15.89 -11.70
C ILE A 210 -13.19 15.51 -12.40
N PHE A 211 -13.21 14.49 -13.25
CA PHE A 211 -12.02 14.07 -14.00
C PHE A 211 -11.47 15.18 -14.90
N SER A 212 -12.34 16.03 -15.48
CA SER A 212 -11.91 17.17 -16.31
C SER A 212 -10.97 18.15 -15.61
N LYS A 213 -11.03 18.28 -14.28
CA LYS A 213 -10.19 19.17 -13.49
C LYS A 213 -8.84 18.55 -13.09
N TYR A 214 -8.79 17.24 -12.89
CA TYR A 214 -7.61 16.55 -12.37
C TYR A 214 -6.82 15.78 -13.45
N ASP A 215 -7.46 15.40 -14.56
CA ASP A 215 -6.87 14.66 -15.67
C ASP A 215 -6.81 15.54 -16.94
N ALA A 216 -5.79 16.41 -17.00
CA ALA A 216 -5.57 17.29 -18.15
C ALA A 216 -5.06 16.53 -19.39
N GLU A 217 -4.43 15.37 -19.19
CA GLU A 217 -3.87 14.56 -20.27
C GLU A 217 -4.95 13.73 -20.99
N GLY A 218 -6.07 13.45 -20.33
CA GLY A 218 -7.12 12.58 -20.86
C GLY A 218 -6.72 11.10 -20.80
N ALA A 219 -5.92 10.73 -19.81
CA ALA A 219 -5.47 9.36 -19.61
C ALA A 219 -6.60 8.45 -19.07
N GLY A 220 -7.70 9.02 -18.58
CA GLY A 220 -8.77 8.29 -17.91
C GLY A 220 -8.44 7.94 -16.46
N LYS A 221 -7.37 8.53 -15.90
CA LYS A 221 -6.89 8.21 -14.56
C LYS A 221 -6.61 9.48 -13.78
N ILE A 222 -6.90 9.47 -12.49
CA ILE A 222 -6.63 10.61 -11.60
C ILE A 222 -5.74 10.19 -10.43
N GLN A 223 -4.88 11.10 -10.00
CA GLN A 223 -4.14 10.95 -8.75
C GLN A 223 -5.05 11.28 -7.57
N TYR A 224 -5.50 10.25 -6.83
CA TYR A 224 -6.45 10.45 -5.74
C TYR A 224 -5.88 11.30 -4.61
N LYS A 225 -4.55 11.34 -4.43
CA LYS A 225 -3.89 12.22 -3.45
C LYS A 225 -4.25 13.69 -3.66
N GLY A 226 -4.30 14.16 -4.92
CA GLY A 226 -4.66 15.55 -5.23
C GLY A 226 -6.11 15.86 -4.85
N LEU A 227 -7.02 14.96 -5.21
CA LEU A 227 -8.44 15.07 -4.89
C LEU A 227 -8.70 15.01 -3.37
N MET A 228 -7.97 14.17 -2.62
CA MET A 228 -8.08 14.11 -1.16
C MET A 228 -7.67 15.41 -0.47
N LYS A 229 -6.68 16.14 -1.02
CA LYS A 229 -6.25 17.42 -0.45
C LYS A 229 -7.33 18.50 -0.55
N GLU A 230 -8.18 18.43 -1.57
CA GLU A 230 -9.29 19.38 -1.75
C GLU A 230 -10.52 19.00 -0.91
N LEU A 231 -10.74 17.70 -0.70
CA LEU A 231 -11.88 17.19 0.06
C LEU A 231 -11.67 17.17 1.59
N LEU A 232 -10.42 17.03 2.06
CA LEU A 232 -10.08 16.94 3.49
C LEU A 232 -9.53 18.25 4.03
N GLU A 233 -9.80 18.53 5.31
CA GLU A 233 -9.18 19.67 6.03
C GLU A 233 -7.73 19.35 6.44
N LEU A 234 -6.94 20.39 6.74
CA LEU A 234 -5.52 20.28 7.12
C LEU A 234 -5.24 19.24 8.22
N GLU A 235 -6.07 19.18 9.26
CA GLU A 235 -5.92 18.23 10.37
C GLU A 235 -6.18 16.78 9.93
N GLN A 236 -7.12 16.57 9.02
CA GLN A 236 -7.52 15.26 8.51
C GLN A 236 -6.56 14.75 7.44
N LEU A 237 -6.02 15.67 6.65
CA LEU A 237 -4.94 15.43 5.70
C LEU A 237 -3.67 14.97 6.45
N ALA A 238 -3.36 15.57 7.60
CA ALA A 238 -2.25 15.11 8.43
C ALA A 238 -2.45 13.65 8.90
N LEU A 239 -3.65 13.29 9.38
CA LEU A 239 -3.97 11.89 9.72
C LEU A 239 -3.89 10.95 8.52
N TYR A 240 -4.28 11.43 7.34
CA TYR A 240 -4.18 10.68 6.09
C TYR A 240 -2.72 10.44 5.67
N ALA A 241 -1.85 11.45 5.81
CA ALA A 241 -0.47 11.47 5.32
C ALA A 241 0.59 10.89 6.30
N LEU A 242 0.40 11.01 7.61
CA LEU A 242 1.38 10.59 8.64
C LEU A 242 1.72 9.08 8.65
N HIS A 243 1.05 8.27 7.84
CA HIS A 243 1.21 6.83 7.78
C HIS A 243 1.81 6.34 6.45
N GLU A 244 2.44 7.23 5.68
CA GLU A 244 3.24 6.88 4.48
C GLU A 244 4.63 6.30 4.81
N SER A 245 5.02 6.19 6.08
CA SER A 245 6.33 5.65 6.51
C SER A 245 6.27 4.21 7.03
#